data_AF-A0A6J2ETK2-F1
#
_entry.id   AF-A0A6J2ETK2-F1
#
_cell.length_a   1.000
_cell.length_b   1.000
_cell.length_c   1.000
_cell.angle_alpha   90.00
_cell.angle_beta   90.00
_cell.angle_gamma   90.00
#
_symmetry.space_group_name_H-M   'P 1'
#
loop_
_entity.id
_entity.type
_entity.pdbx_description
1 polymer ?
#
loop_
_entity_poly.entity_id
_entity_poly.type
_entity_poly.pdbx_seq_one_letter_code
_entity_poly.pdbx_strand_id
1 'polypeptide(L)'
;MRPVRLMKVFVTRRIPPEGWAALARAADCEVEHWDSDEPIPAKELERGVVGAHGLLCLLSDRVDKRLLDAAGANLKVISTMSVGVDHLALEEIKKRGIRVGYTPDVLTDATAELAMSLLLTTCRRLPEAIEEVKNGGWTSWKPLWMCGYGLTRSTVGIIGLGRIGQAIAQRLKPFGVQRFLYTGRQPRPQEAAEFQAEFVSTPKLAAESDFIIVACSLTPATKGLCNKDFFQQMKNTAVFVNISRGDVVNQDDLYQALTSGQIAAAGLDVTTPEPLPTDHPLLTLKNCVILPHIGSATYGTRNTMSLLAADNLLAGLRGEPMPSELKL
;
A
#
# COMPACT_ATOMS: atom_id res chain seq x y z
N MET A 1 -36.55 20.43 26.08
CA MET A 1 -35.84 19.70 25.01
C MET A 1 -34.80 18.82 25.68
N ARG A 2 -34.76 17.51 25.42
CA ARG A 2 -33.65 16.67 25.91
C ARG A 2 -32.37 17.13 25.19
N PRO A 3 -31.23 17.29 25.87
CA PRO A 3 -29.98 17.66 25.20
C PRO A 3 -29.68 16.60 24.14
N VAL A 4 -29.42 17.04 22.89
CA VAL A 4 -28.97 16.16 21.82
C VAL A 4 -27.61 15.62 22.27
N ARG A 5 -27.53 14.32 22.55
CA ARG A 5 -26.29 13.69 22.98
C ARG A 5 -25.41 13.51 21.73
N LEU A 6 -24.47 14.43 21.53
CA LEU A 6 -23.55 14.39 20.41
C LEU A 6 -22.64 13.15 20.49
N MET A 7 -22.38 12.56 19.33
CA MET A 7 -21.46 11.44 19.20
C MET A 7 -20.04 11.96 19.04
N LYS A 8 -19.18 11.71 20.03
CA LYS A 8 -17.75 12.00 19.91
C LYS A 8 -17.13 11.21 18.74
N VAL A 9 -16.43 11.91 17.86
CA VAL A 9 -15.58 11.38 16.79
C VAL A 9 -14.14 11.81 17.04
N PHE A 10 -13.19 10.89 16.86
CA PHE A 10 -11.76 11.22 16.87
C PHE A 10 -11.14 10.99 15.49
N VAL A 11 -10.43 11.99 14.97
CA VAL A 11 -9.68 11.92 13.71
C VAL A 11 -8.18 12.01 13.99
N THR A 12 -7.40 11.03 13.55
CA THR A 12 -5.98 10.89 13.93
C THR A 12 -5.00 11.80 13.20
N ARG A 13 -5.49 12.63 12.26
CA ARG A 13 -4.67 13.55 11.46
C ARG A 13 -5.50 14.67 10.84
N ARG A 14 -4.82 15.70 10.32
CA ARG A 14 -5.36 16.48 9.19
C ARG A 14 -5.66 15.54 8.03
N ILE A 15 -6.91 15.60 7.54
CA ILE A 15 -7.38 14.86 6.37
C ILE A 15 -7.73 15.84 5.25
N PRO A 16 -7.79 15.39 3.99
CA PRO A 16 -8.15 16.26 2.88
C PRO A 16 -9.51 16.97 3.06
N PRO A 17 -9.70 18.15 2.43
CA PRO A 17 -10.81 19.06 2.74
C PRO A 17 -12.21 18.47 2.55
N GLU A 18 -12.40 17.56 1.60
CA GLU A 18 -13.72 16.99 1.32
C GLU A 18 -14.25 16.13 2.48
N GLY A 19 -13.41 15.26 3.03
CA GLY A 19 -13.78 14.46 4.20
C GLY A 19 -13.94 15.32 5.45
N TRP A 20 -13.06 16.32 5.64
CA TRP A 20 -13.19 17.27 6.75
C TRP A 20 -14.51 18.05 6.68
N ALA A 21 -14.87 18.55 5.50
CA ALA A 21 -16.12 19.28 5.30
C ALA A 21 -17.36 18.40 5.54
N ALA A 22 -17.30 17.10 5.21
CA ALA A 22 -18.37 16.15 5.51
C ALA A 22 -18.55 15.97 7.03
N LEU A 23 -17.47 15.78 7.77
CA LEU A 23 -17.49 15.65 9.23
C LEU A 23 -17.95 16.95 9.92
N ALA A 24 -17.47 18.11 9.48
CA ALA A 24 -17.82 19.40 10.05
C ALA A 24 -19.30 19.78 9.89
N ARG A 25 -19.99 19.24 8.87
CA ARG A 25 -21.42 19.43 8.65
C ARG A 25 -22.31 18.49 9.48
N ALA A 26 -21.74 17.49 10.14
CA ALA A 26 -22.49 16.49 10.90
C ALA A 26 -22.94 17.06 12.26
N ALA A 27 -24.15 17.64 12.30
CA ALA A 27 -24.73 18.26 13.49
C ALA A 27 -25.01 17.27 14.65
N ASP A 28 -24.94 15.97 14.39
CA ASP A 28 -25.09 14.88 15.36
C ASP A 28 -23.76 14.42 15.98
N CYS A 29 -22.63 15.01 15.55
CA CYS A 29 -21.29 14.63 15.97
C CYS A 29 -20.54 15.79 16.64
N GLU A 30 -19.66 15.45 17.58
CA GLU A 30 -18.62 16.33 18.10
C GLU A 30 -17.28 15.78 17.61
N VAL A 31 -16.60 16.52 16.73
CA VAL A 31 -15.38 16.06 16.07
C VAL A 31 -14.16 16.65 16.77
N GLU A 32 -13.38 15.78 17.42
CA GLU A 32 -12.04 16.07 17.92
C GLU A 32 -11.02 15.54 16.90
N HIS A 33 -9.92 16.26 16.68
CA HIS A 33 -8.88 15.84 15.75
C HIS A 33 -7.49 16.18 16.25
N TRP A 34 -6.53 15.38 15.80
CA TRP A 34 -5.12 15.70 15.87
C TRP A 34 -4.77 16.68 14.74
N ASP A 35 -4.65 17.97 15.09
CA ASP A 35 -4.38 19.04 14.14
C ASP A 35 -2.89 19.12 13.73
N SER A 36 -2.40 18.05 13.09
CA SER A 36 -1.04 17.97 12.58
C SER A 36 -0.98 17.09 11.34
N ASP A 37 0.07 17.28 10.55
CA ASP A 37 0.47 16.39 9.46
C ASP A 37 1.37 15.25 9.96
N GLU A 38 1.93 15.36 11.18
CA GLU A 38 2.76 14.35 11.85
C GLU A 38 1.94 13.22 12.50
N PRO A 39 2.49 12.00 12.60
CA PRO A 39 1.82 10.89 13.26
C PRO A 39 1.53 11.18 14.73
N ILE A 40 0.31 10.84 15.15
CA ILE A 40 -0.11 10.97 16.52
C ILE A 40 0.66 9.95 17.39
N PRO A 41 1.33 10.37 18.48
CA PRO A 41 1.96 9.44 19.40
C PRO A 41 0.92 8.51 20.05
N ALA A 42 1.27 7.23 20.26
CA ALA A 42 0.33 6.23 20.81
C ALA A 42 -0.38 6.68 22.10
N LYS A 43 0.34 7.34 23.02
CA LYS A 43 -0.23 7.87 24.27
C LYS A 43 -1.27 8.98 24.03
N GLU A 44 -1.03 9.85 23.05
CA GLU A 44 -1.96 10.91 22.68
C GLU A 44 -3.17 10.33 21.95
N LEU A 45 -2.97 9.31 21.12
CA LEU A 45 -4.04 8.57 20.45
C LEU A 45 -4.95 7.88 21.47
N GLU A 46 -4.38 7.19 22.46
CA GLU A 46 -5.13 6.61 23.58
C GLU A 46 -5.94 7.65 24.35
N ARG A 47 -5.39 8.85 24.59
CA ARG A 47 -6.12 9.95 25.23
C ARG A 47 -7.27 10.46 24.36
N GLY A 48 -7.02 10.64 23.07
CA GLY A 48 -7.99 11.17 22.11
C GLY A 48 -9.20 10.29 21.93
N VAL A 49 -9.01 8.96 21.89
CA VAL A 49 -10.12 8.02 21.63
C VAL A 49 -11.04 7.78 22.83
N VAL A 50 -10.68 8.22 24.05
CA VAL A 50 -11.49 7.96 25.25
C VAL A 50 -12.93 8.44 25.04
N GLY A 51 -13.88 7.50 25.13
CA GLY A 51 -15.30 7.75 24.99
C GLY A 51 -15.78 8.02 23.56
N ALA A 52 -14.91 7.90 22.56
CA ALA A 52 -15.26 8.09 21.15
C ALA A 52 -16.28 7.05 20.69
N HIS A 53 -17.23 7.48 19.86
CA HIS A 53 -18.19 6.62 19.18
C HIS A 53 -17.68 6.19 17.80
N GLY A 54 -16.88 7.05 17.17
CA GLY A 54 -16.25 6.80 15.88
C GLY A 54 -14.79 7.19 15.87
N LEU A 55 -13.97 6.39 15.20
CA LEU A 55 -12.56 6.66 14.95
C LEU A 55 -12.33 6.74 13.43
N LEU A 56 -11.81 7.86 12.93
CA LEU A 56 -11.24 7.96 11.59
C LEU A 56 -9.72 7.90 11.70
N CYS A 57 -9.12 6.83 11.17
CA CYS A 57 -7.69 6.55 11.29
C CYS A 57 -7.02 6.37 9.92
N LEU A 58 -5.69 6.35 9.93
CA LEU A 58 -4.83 6.11 8.78
C LEU A 58 -4.11 4.77 8.91
N LEU A 59 -3.51 4.29 7.81
CA LEU A 59 -2.78 3.02 7.77
C LEU A 59 -1.58 2.94 8.74
N SER A 60 -1.07 4.09 9.19
CA SER A 60 0.06 4.18 10.12
C SER A 60 -0.34 4.18 11.59
N ASP A 61 -1.64 4.31 11.88
CA ASP A 61 -2.14 4.27 13.26
C ASP A 61 -2.41 2.82 13.65
N ARG A 62 -1.69 2.31 14.67
CA ARG A 62 -1.90 0.95 15.15
C ARG A 62 -3.15 0.86 16.02
N VAL A 63 -4.23 0.30 15.49
CA VAL A 63 -5.49 0.09 16.20
C VAL A 63 -5.50 -1.32 16.80
N ASP A 64 -4.74 -1.48 17.87
CA ASP A 64 -4.63 -2.73 18.62
C ASP A 64 -5.59 -2.80 19.81
N LYS A 65 -5.54 -3.92 20.56
CA LYS A 65 -6.38 -4.14 21.74
C LYS A 65 -6.27 -3.01 22.76
N ARG A 66 -5.07 -2.45 22.97
CA ARG A 66 -4.85 -1.38 23.95
C ARG A 66 -5.61 -0.12 23.55
N LEU A 67 -5.59 0.24 22.27
CA LEU A 67 -6.36 1.39 21.78
C LEU A 67 -7.88 1.14 21.87
N LEU A 68 -8.33 -0.06 21.52
CA LEU A 68 -9.75 -0.43 21.64
C LEU A 68 -10.24 -0.42 23.10
N ASP A 69 -9.37 -0.80 24.05
CA ASP A 69 -9.66 -0.73 25.49
C ASP A 69 -9.72 0.73 25.98
N ALA A 70 -8.81 1.59 25.51
CA ALA A 70 -8.81 3.02 25.83
C ALA A 70 -10.07 3.74 25.30
N ALA A 71 -10.54 3.39 24.11
CA ALA A 71 -11.76 3.96 23.54
C ALA A 71 -13.02 3.59 24.36
N GLY A 72 -13.06 2.36 24.85
CA GLY A 72 -14.16 1.84 25.68
C GLY A 72 -15.38 1.42 24.87
N ALA A 73 -16.49 1.19 25.58
CA ALA A 73 -17.70 0.56 25.02
C ALA A 73 -18.52 1.46 24.06
N ASN A 74 -18.21 2.75 23.96
CA ASN A 74 -18.92 3.67 23.06
C ASN A 74 -18.54 3.46 21.60
N LEU A 75 -17.33 2.95 21.34
CA LEU A 75 -16.79 2.83 19.99
C LEU A 75 -17.63 1.83 19.19
N LYS A 76 -18.24 2.30 18.09
CA LYS A 76 -19.12 1.50 17.23
C LYS A 76 -18.66 1.42 15.78
N VAL A 77 -17.80 2.34 15.35
CA VAL A 77 -17.24 2.35 13.99
C VAL A 77 -15.78 2.80 13.99
N ILE A 78 -14.97 2.09 13.20
CA ILE A 78 -13.63 2.49 12.81
C ILE A 78 -13.62 2.66 11.29
N SER A 79 -13.28 3.84 10.81
CA SER A 79 -13.17 4.13 9.38
C SER A 79 -11.71 4.41 9.05
N THR A 80 -11.06 3.52 8.29
CA THR A 80 -9.66 3.73 7.87
C THR A 80 -9.60 4.36 6.49
N MET A 81 -8.78 5.40 6.33
CA MET A 81 -8.50 6.01 5.02
C MET A 81 -7.42 5.21 4.27
N SER A 82 -7.67 3.92 4.08
CA SER A 82 -6.77 2.97 3.42
C SER A 82 -7.53 1.75 2.90
N VAL A 83 -6.96 1.05 1.92
CA VAL A 83 -7.46 -0.28 1.50
C VAL A 83 -6.87 -1.42 2.33
N GLY A 84 -5.60 -1.31 2.72
CA GLY A 84 -4.99 -2.28 3.64
C GLY A 84 -5.52 -2.07 5.05
N VAL A 85 -5.66 -3.18 5.79
CA VAL A 85 -6.34 -3.27 7.09
C VAL A 85 -5.50 -4.02 8.13
N ASP A 86 -4.23 -4.30 7.81
CA ASP A 86 -3.27 -5.02 8.64
C ASP A 86 -2.89 -4.29 9.94
N HIS A 87 -3.12 -2.97 10.00
CA HIS A 87 -2.95 -2.13 11.18
C HIS A 87 -4.12 -2.21 12.17
N LEU A 88 -5.20 -2.91 11.82
CA LEU A 88 -6.39 -3.09 12.64
C LEU A 88 -6.41 -4.47 13.29
N ALA A 89 -6.66 -4.55 14.60
CA ALA A 89 -6.88 -5.81 15.30
C ALA A 89 -8.28 -6.40 14.99
N LEU A 90 -8.47 -6.88 13.75
CA LEU A 90 -9.78 -7.28 13.21
C LEU A 90 -10.54 -8.29 14.08
N GLU A 91 -9.86 -9.27 14.69
CA GLU A 91 -10.51 -10.24 15.59
C GLU A 91 -11.08 -9.58 16.86
N GLU A 92 -10.35 -8.64 17.46
CA GLU A 92 -10.83 -7.88 18.63
C GLU A 92 -11.96 -6.92 18.25
N ILE A 93 -11.87 -6.28 17.08
CA ILE A 93 -12.90 -5.40 16.53
C ILE A 93 -14.20 -6.18 16.29
N LYS A 94 -14.10 -7.36 15.65
CA LYS A 94 -15.22 -8.26 15.39
C LYS A 94 -15.89 -8.71 16.68
N LYS A 95 -15.09 -9.15 17.67
CA LYS A 95 -15.59 -9.58 18.98
C LYS A 95 -16.39 -8.48 19.71
N ARG A 96 -16.03 -7.21 19.48
CA ARG A 96 -16.72 -6.04 20.06
C ARG A 96 -17.92 -5.56 19.25
N GLY A 97 -18.20 -6.17 18.09
CA GLY A 97 -19.30 -5.74 17.21
C GLY A 97 -19.06 -4.37 16.56
N ILE A 98 -17.80 -3.93 16.46
CA ILE A 98 -17.43 -2.65 15.88
C ILE A 98 -17.40 -2.80 14.35
N ARG A 99 -18.08 -1.90 13.64
CA ARG A 99 -18.11 -1.89 12.18
C ARG A 99 -16.83 -1.25 11.62
N VAL A 100 -16.40 -1.69 10.42
CA VAL A 100 -15.19 -1.19 9.78
C VAL A 100 -15.48 -0.63 8.40
N GLY A 101 -15.16 0.64 8.19
CA GLY A 101 -15.08 1.28 6.89
C GLY A 101 -13.65 1.28 6.36
N TYR A 102 -13.48 1.08 5.05
CA TYR A 102 -12.18 1.13 4.36
C TYR A 102 -12.36 1.73 2.96
N THR A 103 -11.27 1.98 2.22
CA THR A 103 -11.33 2.69 0.92
C THR A 103 -10.90 1.80 -0.27
N PRO A 104 -11.63 0.70 -0.57
CA PRO A 104 -11.38 -0.07 -1.78
C PRO A 104 -11.71 0.75 -3.03
N ASP A 105 -11.23 0.29 -4.18
CA ASP A 105 -11.62 0.74 -5.53
C ASP A 105 -11.12 2.13 -5.90
N VAL A 106 -11.44 3.16 -5.10
CA VAL A 106 -11.18 4.59 -5.35
C VAL A 106 -9.71 4.98 -5.53
N LEU A 107 -8.78 4.11 -5.12
CA LEU A 107 -7.33 4.30 -5.22
C LEU A 107 -6.63 3.33 -6.17
N THR A 108 -7.39 2.44 -6.82
CA THR A 108 -6.85 1.34 -7.62
C THR A 108 -6.00 1.85 -8.77
N ASP A 109 -6.53 2.80 -9.54
CA ASP A 109 -5.84 3.35 -10.71
C ASP A 109 -4.59 4.14 -10.33
N ALA A 110 -4.69 5.05 -9.34
CA ALA A 110 -3.53 5.81 -8.87
C ALA A 110 -2.41 4.89 -8.34
N THR A 111 -2.78 3.83 -7.60
CA THR A 111 -1.80 2.88 -7.06
C THR A 111 -1.15 2.04 -8.16
N ALA A 112 -1.94 1.61 -9.16
CA ALA A 112 -1.41 0.91 -10.33
C ALA A 112 -0.49 1.83 -11.16
N GLU A 113 -0.83 3.11 -11.33
CA GLU A 113 0.00 4.11 -11.99
C GLU A 113 1.33 4.33 -11.29
N LEU A 114 1.34 4.39 -9.96
CA LEU A 114 2.60 4.47 -9.23
C LEU A 114 3.41 3.19 -9.39
N ALA A 115 2.80 2.01 -9.30
CA ALA A 115 3.52 0.76 -9.50
C ALA A 115 4.21 0.70 -10.87
N MET A 116 3.56 1.20 -11.92
CA MET A 116 4.15 1.38 -13.24
C MET A 116 5.31 2.39 -13.22
N SER A 117 5.12 3.52 -12.56
CA SER A 117 6.15 4.57 -12.45
C SER A 117 7.40 4.07 -11.75
N LEU A 118 7.23 3.35 -10.63
CA LEU A 118 8.30 2.74 -9.86
C LEU A 118 9.01 1.65 -10.67
N LEU A 119 8.26 0.76 -11.31
CA LEU A 119 8.81 -0.26 -12.20
C LEU A 119 9.68 0.36 -13.30
N LEU A 120 9.16 1.34 -14.05
CA LEU A 120 9.84 1.96 -15.17
C LEU A 120 11.06 2.76 -14.72
N THR A 121 10.93 3.52 -13.63
CA THR A 121 12.05 4.28 -13.02
C THR A 121 13.18 3.35 -12.62
N THR A 122 12.84 2.19 -12.05
CA THR A 122 13.79 1.18 -11.59
C THR A 122 14.45 0.48 -12.79
N CYS A 123 13.67 -0.12 -13.69
CA CYS A 123 14.22 -0.93 -14.78
C CYS A 123 14.94 -0.12 -15.86
N ARG A 124 14.61 1.17 -15.99
CA ARG A 124 15.28 2.11 -16.91
C ARG A 124 16.31 3.01 -16.21
N ARG A 125 16.61 2.75 -14.94
CA ARG A 125 17.71 3.36 -14.18
C ARG A 125 17.64 4.89 -14.11
N LEU A 126 16.43 5.43 -14.00
CA LEU A 126 16.21 6.88 -13.99
C LEU A 126 16.95 7.60 -12.85
N PRO A 127 16.97 7.11 -11.60
CA PRO A 127 17.65 7.81 -10.51
C PRO A 127 19.16 7.96 -10.76
N GLU A 128 19.83 6.89 -11.20
CA GLU A 128 21.24 6.93 -11.60
C GLU A 128 21.45 7.90 -12.77
N ALA A 129 20.62 7.83 -13.80
CA ALA A 129 20.73 8.71 -14.96
C ALA A 129 20.52 10.19 -14.60
N ILE A 130 19.59 10.51 -13.69
CA ILE A 130 19.36 11.87 -13.18
C ILE A 130 20.60 12.37 -12.44
N GLU A 131 21.21 11.53 -11.61
CA GLU A 131 22.40 11.90 -10.85
C GLU A 131 23.59 12.20 -11.76
N GLU A 132 23.81 11.41 -12.81
CA GLU A 132 24.89 11.64 -13.77
C GLU A 132 24.76 12.97 -14.54
N VAL A 133 23.53 13.46 -14.73
CA VAL A 133 23.29 14.79 -15.30
C VAL A 133 23.65 15.88 -14.28
N LYS A 134 23.25 15.71 -13.01
CA LYS A 134 23.49 16.69 -11.94
C LYS A 134 24.97 16.80 -11.55
N ASN A 135 25.68 15.68 -11.53
CA ASN A 135 27.07 15.60 -11.07
C ASN A 135 28.12 15.84 -12.18
N GLY A 136 27.67 16.00 -13.44
CA GLY A 136 28.54 16.23 -14.60
C GLY A 136 29.15 14.96 -15.22
N GLY A 137 28.72 13.76 -14.81
CA GLY A 137 29.13 12.47 -15.39
C GLY A 137 28.66 12.26 -16.83
N TRP A 138 27.60 12.96 -17.24
CA TRP A 138 27.16 12.99 -18.64
C TRP A 138 28.10 13.83 -19.52
N THR A 139 28.97 13.15 -20.27
CA THR A 139 29.91 13.81 -21.19
C THR A 139 29.47 13.81 -22.66
N SER A 140 28.67 12.83 -23.07
CA SER A 140 28.17 12.64 -24.44
C SER A 140 27.08 11.57 -24.44
N TRP A 141 26.35 11.44 -25.54
CA TRP A 141 25.63 10.20 -25.84
C TRP A 141 26.63 9.04 -25.93
N LYS A 142 26.30 7.91 -25.29
CA LYS A 142 27.15 6.72 -25.18
C LYS A 142 26.31 5.47 -25.48
N PRO A 143 26.70 4.60 -26.42
CA PRO A 143 25.87 3.49 -26.88
C PRO A 143 25.65 2.36 -25.85
N LEU A 144 26.52 2.26 -24.83
CA LEU A 144 26.51 1.18 -23.83
C LEU A 144 26.31 1.66 -22.39
N TRP A 145 25.96 2.94 -22.21
CA TRP A 145 25.88 3.58 -20.90
C TRP A 145 24.43 3.76 -20.47
N MET A 146 24.13 3.48 -19.19
CA MET A 146 22.77 3.53 -18.62
C MET A 146 21.73 2.67 -19.35
N CYS A 147 22.18 1.60 -20.01
CA CYS A 147 21.27 0.56 -20.51
C CYS A 147 20.54 -0.11 -19.32
N GLY A 148 19.24 -0.37 -19.52
CA GLY A 148 18.37 -1.01 -18.54
C GLY A 148 17.59 -2.17 -19.16
N TYR A 149 16.58 -2.66 -18.44
CA TYR A 149 15.78 -3.83 -18.83
C TYR A 149 14.45 -3.39 -19.45
N GLY A 150 14.16 -3.87 -20.67
CA GLY A 150 12.94 -3.53 -21.41
C GLY A 150 11.79 -4.51 -21.14
N LEU A 151 10.56 -4.01 -21.27
CA LEU A 151 9.33 -4.81 -21.09
C LEU A 151 8.92 -5.61 -22.35
N THR A 152 9.43 -5.23 -23.52
CA THR A 152 9.12 -5.91 -24.79
C THR A 152 9.52 -7.38 -24.74
N ARG A 153 8.57 -8.28 -25.03
CA ARG A 153 8.71 -9.75 -24.97
C ARG A 153 9.07 -10.31 -23.59
N SER A 154 8.81 -9.55 -22.53
CA SER A 154 9.07 -10.00 -21.16
C SER A 154 7.96 -10.91 -20.60
N THR A 155 8.30 -11.63 -19.53
CA THR A 155 7.36 -12.28 -18.63
C THR A 155 7.20 -11.47 -17.34
N VAL A 156 5.97 -11.10 -17.00
CA VAL A 156 5.65 -10.38 -15.75
C VAL A 156 4.93 -11.31 -14.78
N GLY A 157 5.46 -11.43 -13.57
CA GLY A 157 4.84 -12.16 -12.45
C GLY A 157 4.19 -11.22 -11.46
N ILE A 158 2.91 -11.43 -11.15
CA ILE A 158 2.16 -10.62 -10.18
C ILE A 158 1.81 -11.48 -8.96
N ILE A 159 2.34 -11.10 -7.79
CA ILE A 159 1.96 -11.71 -6.51
C ILE A 159 0.73 -10.98 -5.99
N GLY A 160 -0.43 -11.61 -6.14
CA GLY A 160 -1.74 -11.03 -5.82
C GLY A 160 -2.42 -10.35 -7.01
N LEU A 161 -3.19 -11.13 -7.80
CA LEU A 161 -4.02 -10.61 -8.90
C LEU A 161 -5.37 -10.05 -8.41
N GLY A 162 -5.32 -9.20 -7.38
CA GLY A 162 -6.47 -8.41 -6.93
C GLY A 162 -6.74 -7.23 -7.87
N ARG A 163 -7.60 -6.30 -7.45
CA ARG A 163 -7.99 -5.13 -8.28
C ARG A 163 -6.80 -4.32 -8.76
N ILE A 164 -5.85 -4.03 -7.85
CA ILE A 164 -4.61 -3.31 -8.18
C ILE A 164 -3.73 -4.15 -9.12
N GLY A 165 -3.55 -5.45 -8.85
CA GLY A 165 -2.78 -6.34 -9.72
C GLY A 165 -3.33 -6.44 -11.15
N GLN A 166 -4.66 -6.45 -11.30
CA GLN A 166 -5.34 -6.42 -12.61
C GLN A 166 -5.10 -5.09 -13.32
N ALA A 167 -5.28 -3.97 -12.63
CA ALA A 167 -5.03 -2.63 -13.18
C ALA A 167 -3.56 -2.42 -13.60
N ILE A 168 -2.61 -3.05 -12.91
CA ILE A 168 -1.19 -3.09 -13.28
C ILE A 168 -0.99 -3.92 -14.56
N ALA A 169 -1.54 -5.14 -14.62
CA ALA A 169 -1.42 -5.99 -15.82
C ALA A 169 -1.99 -5.30 -17.06
N GLN A 170 -3.13 -4.62 -16.92
CA GLN A 170 -3.77 -3.85 -17.97
C GLN A 170 -2.86 -2.74 -18.52
N ARG A 171 -2.19 -2.00 -17.63
CA ARG A 171 -1.24 -0.94 -17.99
C ARG A 171 0.06 -1.47 -18.59
N LEU A 172 0.49 -2.68 -18.22
CA LEU A 172 1.69 -3.33 -18.76
C LEU A 172 1.50 -3.93 -20.14
N LYS A 173 0.29 -4.42 -20.47
CA LYS A 173 -0.02 -5.06 -21.75
C LYS A 173 0.48 -4.26 -22.98
N PRO A 174 0.23 -2.94 -23.11
CA PRO A 174 0.71 -2.17 -24.27
C PRO A 174 2.24 -1.98 -24.34
N PHE A 175 3.00 -2.31 -23.30
CA PHE A 175 4.48 -2.30 -23.34
C PHE A 175 5.06 -3.54 -24.07
N GLY A 176 4.21 -4.43 -24.60
CA GLY A 176 4.64 -5.60 -25.36
C GLY A 176 5.04 -6.79 -24.48
N VAL A 177 4.48 -6.90 -23.27
CA VAL A 177 4.64 -8.08 -22.40
C VAL A 177 4.13 -9.31 -23.15
N GLN A 178 4.95 -10.36 -23.19
CA GLN A 178 4.61 -11.61 -23.89
C GLN A 178 3.76 -12.53 -23.01
N ARG A 179 4.00 -12.54 -21.70
CA ARG A 179 3.37 -13.48 -20.78
C ARG A 179 3.13 -12.87 -19.41
N PHE A 180 1.94 -13.10 -18.87
CA PHE A 180 1.59 -12.75 -17.49
C PHE A 180 1.47 -14.03 -16.65
N LEU A 181 2.14 -14.03 -15.50
CA LEU A 181 2.01 -15.04 -14.45
C LEU A 181 1.40 -14.40 -13.22
N TYR A 182 0.67 -15.17 -12.43
CA TYR A 182 0.26 -14.71 -11.12
C TYR A 182 0.20 -15.85 -10.11
N THR A 183 0.30 -15.47 -8.84
CA THR A 183 0.12 -16.39 -7.72
C THR A 183 -0.74 -15.76 -6.63
N GLY A 184 -1.28 -16.59 -5.75
CA GLY A 184 -2.22 -16.23 -4.71
C GLY A 184 -2.82 -17.48 -4.06
N ARG A 185 -3.81 -17.30 -3.18
CA ARG A 185 -4.46 -18.43 -2.47
C ARG A 185 -5.25 -19.34 -3.40
N GLN A 186 -5.85 -18.77 -4.45
CA GLN A 186 -6.69 -19.50 -5.40
C GLN A 186 -6.60 -18.85 -6.80
N PRO A 187 -6.83 -19.62 -7.88
CA PRO A 187 -6.98 -19.06 -9.21
C PRO A 187 -8.14 -18.06 -9.30
N ARG A 188 -8.00 -17.13 -10.24
CA ARG A 188 -8.97 -16.08 -10.61
C ARG A 188 -9.19 -16.11 -12.13
N PRO A 189 -9.80 -17.17 -12.68
CA PRO A 189 -9.82 -17.40 -14.12
C PRO A 189 -10.59 -16.31 -14.89
N GLN A 190 -11.62 -15.71 -14.28
CA GLN A 190 -12.39 -14.63 -14.90
C GLN A 190 -11.54 -13.37 -15.02
N GLU A 191 -10.87 -12.99 -13.94
CA GLU A 191 -10.03 -11.80 -13.89
C GLU A 191 -8.72 -11.96 -14.68
N ALA A 192 -8.18 -13.19 -14.74
CA ALA A 192 -6.95 -13.50 -15.47
C ALA A 192 -7.16 -13.55 -16.99
N ALA A 193 -8.38 -13.80 -17.47
CA ALA A 193 -8.67 -14.00 -18.89
C ALA A 193 -8.31 -12.78 -19.76
N GLU A 194 -8.48 -11.55 -19.26
CA GLU A 194 -8.15 -10.31 -19.98
C GLU A 194 -6.65 -10.25 -20.40
N PHE A 195 -5.79 -10.84 -19.57
CA PHE A 195 -4.34 -10.82 -19.74
C PHE A 195 -3.78 -12.18 -20.17
N GLN A 196 -4.64 -13.19 -20.32
CA GLN A 196 -4.25 -14.60 -20.48
C GLN A 196 -3.26 -15.03 -19.40
N ALA A 197 -3.44 -14.54 -18.17
CA ALA A 197 -2.49 -14.75 -17.09
C ALA A 197 -2.57 -16.19 -16.54
N GLU A 198 -1.41 -16.83 -16.37
CA GLU A 198 -1.34 -18.19 -15.85
C GLU A 198 -1.20 -18.19 -14.32
N PHE A 199 -2.05 -18.97 -13.64
CA PHE A 199 -1.90 -19.21 -12.21
C PHE A 199 -0.79 -20.22 -11.96
N VAL A 200 0.23 -19.83 -11.20
CA VAL A 200 1.41 -20.65 -10.93
C VAL A 200 1.81 -20.60 -9.46
N SER A 201 2.66 -21.54 -9.04
CA SER A 201 3.29 -21.50 -7.71
C SER A 201 4.28 -20.34 -7.60
N THR A 202 4.54 -19.88 -6.38
CA THR A 202 5.53 -18.83 -6.11
C THR A 202 6.93 -19.17 -6.64
N PRO A 203 7.46 -20.40 -6.46
CA PRO A 203 8.70 -20.85 -7.11
C PRO A 203 8.73 -20.65 -8.62
N LYS A 204 7.68 -21.09 -9.32
CA LYS A 204 7.60 -21.00 -10.78
C LYS A 204 7.51 -19.55 -11.24
N LEU A 205 6.78 -18.71 -10.52
CA LEU A 205 6.71 -17.28 -10.77
C LEU A 205 8.10 -16.63 -10.67
N ALA A 206 8.84 -16.92 -9.59
CA ALA A 206 10.19 -16.38 -9.41
C ALA A 206 11.14 -16.79 -10.56
N ALA A 207 11.13 -18.08 -10.93
CA ALA A 207 12.01 -18.62 -11.96
C ALA A 207 11.75 -18.08 -13.37
N GLU A 208 10.49 -17.80 -13.71
CA GLU A 208 10.10 -17.51 -15.09
C GLU A 208 9.95 -16.00 -15.39
N SER A 209 9.76 -15.17 -14.37
CA SER A 209 9.52 -13.74 -14.54
C SER A 209 10.79 -12.91 -14.75
N ASP A 210 10.72 -11.97 -15.70
CA ASP A 210 11.71 -10.89 -15.87
C ASP A 210 11.37 -9.69 -14.96
N PHE A 211 10.09 -9.53 -14.63
CA PHE A 211 9.60 -8.51 -13.72
C PHE A 211 8.65 -9.14 -12.72
N ILE A 212 8.85 -8.88 -11.43
CA ILE A 212 7.97 -9.35 -10.36
C ILE A 212 7.36 -8.15 -9.67
N ILE A 213 6.04 -8.12 -9.52
CA ILE A 213 5.30 -7.04 -8.87
C ILE A 213 4.45 -7.62 -7.75
N VAL A 214 4.67 -7.14 -6.53
CA VAL A 214 3.97 -7.58 -5.32
C VAL A 214 2.86 -6.60 -4.97
N ALA A 215 1.61 -7.04 -5.14
CA ALA A 215 0.39 -6.25 -4.90
C ALA A 215 -0.63 -7.01 -4.02
N CYS A 216 -0.14 -7.90 -3.15
CA CYS A 216 -0.96 -8.68 -2.23
C CYS A 216 -1.22 -7.94 -0.91
N SER A 217 -2.15 -8.44 -0.10
CA SER A 217 -2.33 -7.96 1.28
C SER A 217 -1.29 -8.58 2.21
N LEU A 218 -0.91 -7.86 3.27
CA LEU A 218 -0.14 -8.44 4.38
C LEU A 218 -1.04 -9.33 5.25
N THR A 219 -0.65 -10.59 5.39
CA THR A 219 -1.31 -11.63 6.16
C THR A 219 -0.25 -12.56 6.73
N PRO A 220 -0.57 -13.46 7.68
CA PRO A 220 0.39 -14.46 8.15
C PRO A 220 1.02 -15.30 7.01
N ALA A 221 0.28 -15.54 5.92
CA ALA A 221 0.75 -16.32 4.77
C ALA A 221 1.63 -15.52 3.78
N THR A 222 1.63 -14.19 3.86
CA THR A 222 2.42 -13.32 2.96
C THR A 222 3.55 -12.60 3.68
N LYS A 223 3.59 -12.62 5.02
CA LYS A 223 4.67 -12.07 5.81
C LYS A 223 5.98 -12.81 5.52
N GLY A 224 7.02 -12.08 5.13
CA GLY A 224 8.32 -12.64 4.76
C GLY A 224 8.29 -13.57 3.54
N LEU A 225 7.26 -13.48 2.69
CA LEU A 225 7.13 -14.32 1.49
C LEU A 225 8.31 -14.12 0.53
N CYS A 226 8.75 -12.87 0.35
CA CYS A 226 9.87 -12.51 -0.50
C CYS A 226 11.16 -12.50 0.34
N ASN A 227 11.70 -13.69 0.57
CA ASN A 227 12.90 -13.95 1.36
C ASN A 227 14.07 -14.44 0.47
N LYS A 228 15.15 -14.89 1.10
CA LYS A 228 16.34 -15.45 0.44
C LYS A 228 16.00 -16.49 -0.62
N ASP A 229 15.19 -17.49 -0.28
CA ASP A 229 14.86 -18.59 -1.20
C ASP A 229 14.05 -18.09 -2.39
N PHE A 230 13.20 -17.08 -2.19
CA PHE A 230 12.48 -16.42 -3.27
C PHE A 230 13.45 -15.71 -4.23
N PHE A 231 14.35 -14.87 -3.71
CA PHE A 231 15.31 -14.13 -4.52
C PHE A 231 16.32 -15.05 -5.24
N GLN A 232 16.71 -16.17 -4.62
CA GLN A 232 17.59 -17.17 -5.24
C GLN A 232 16.97 -17.84 -6.48
N GLN A 233 15.65 -17.94 -6.52
CA GLN A 233 14.93 -18.50 -7.66
C GLN A 233 14.68 -17.49 -8.76
N MET A 234 14.86 -16.19 -8.50
CA MET A 234 14.71 -15.15 -9.51
C MET A 234 15.86 -15.19 -10.53
N LYS A 235 15.57 -14.75 -11.76
CA LYS A 235 16.61 -14.49 -12.75
C LYS A 235 17.52 -13.37 -12.26
N ASN A 236 18.82 -13.48 -12.54
CA ASN A 236 19.78 -12.40 -12.25
C ASN A 236 19.52 -11.11 -13.03
N THR A 237 18.76 -11.17 -14.13
CA THR A 237 18.29 -10.01 -14.89
C THR A 237 16.94 -9.46 -14.42
N ALA A 238 16.29 -10.10 -13.44
CA ALA A 238 14.93 -9.73 -13.05
C ALA A 238 14.91 -8.45 -12.20
N VAL A 239 13.83 -7.69 -12.33
CA VAL A 239 13.53 -6.52 -11.49
C VAL A 239 12.37 -6.84 -10.55
N PHE A 240 12.56 -6.56 -9.27
CA PHE A 240 11.57 -6.78 -8.22
C PHE A 240 10.87 -5.46 -7.84
N VAL A 241 9.54 -5.45 -7.73
CA VAL A 241 8.78 -4.27 -7.31
C VAL A 241 7.81 -4.63 -6.19
N ASN A 242 7.84 -3.90 -5.08
CA ASN A 242 6.89 -4.05 -3.98
C ASN A 242 6.10 -2.77 -3.73
N ILE A 243 4.77 -2.87 -3.85
CA ILE A 243 3.80 -1.81 -3.52
C ILE A 243 2.74 -2.31 -2.52
N SER A 244 3.01 -3.42 -1.84
CA SER A 244 2.09 -4.04 -0.88
C SER A 244 2.29 -3.53 0.55
N ARG A 245 3.16 -4.20 1.31
CA ARG A 245 3.68 -3.81 2.63
C ARG A 245 5.16 -4.21 2.73
N GLY A 246 5.91 -3.50 3.56
CA GLY A 246 7.32 -3.83 3.81
C GLY A 246 7.51 -5.24 4.38
N ASP A 247 6.66 -5.63 5.33
CA ASP A 247 6.70 -6.94 6.02
C ASP A 247 6.51 -8.17 5.10
N VAL A 248 6.12 -7.99 3.84
CA VAL A 248 6.09 -9.06 2.82
C VAL A 248 7.50 -9.43 2.36
N VAL A 249 8.46 -8.52 2.50
CA VAL A 249 9.84 -8.63 2.05
C VAL A 249 10.77 -8.77 3.26
N ASN A 250 11.67 -9.75 3.21
CA ASN A 250 12.83 -9.71 4.08
C ASN A 250 13.85 -8.73 3.48
N GLN A 251 13.98 -7.54 4.10
CA GLN A 251 14.85 -6.47 3.59
C GLN A 251 16.34 -6.82 3.64
N ASP A 252 16.78 -7.64 4.59
CA ASP A 252 18.17 -8.09 4.69
C ASP A 252 18.48 -9.05 3.53
N ASP A 253 17.58 -9.98 3.25
CA ASP A 253 17.72 -10.90 2.12
C ASP A 253 17.69 -10.14 0.78
N LEU A 254 16.84 -9.11 0.66
CA LEU A 254 16.80 -8.25 -0.53
C LEU A 254 18.11 -7.49 -0.71
N TYR A 255 18.66 -6.91 0.37
CA TYR A 255 19.96 -6.24 0.33
C TYR A 255 21.06 -7.20 -0.15
N GLN A 256 21.10 -8.42 0.37
CA GLN A 256 22.07 -9.44 -0.06
C GLN A 256 21.86 -9.83 -1.53
N ALA A 257 20.61 -9.98 -1.98
CA ALA A 257 20.32 -10.32 -3.37
C ALA A 257 20.77 -9.22 -4.34
N LEU A 258 20.58 -7.95 -3.97
CA LEU A 258 20.99 -6.81 -4.80
C LEU A 258 22.51 -6.61 -4.82
N THR A 259 23.17 -6.75 -3.67
CA THR A 259 24.62 -6.58 -3.56
C THR A 259 25.42 -7.71 -4.19
N SER A 260 24.90 -8.95 -4.16
CA SER A 260 25.52 -10.10 -4.81
C SER A 260 25.23 -10.22 -6.31
N GLY A 261 24.32 -9.40 -6.84
CA GLY A 261 23.87 -9.49 -8.24
C GLY A 261 22.96 -10.70 -8.51
N GLN A 262 22.34 -11.26 -7.47
CA GLN A 262 21.34 -12.33 -7.59
C GLN A 262 20.09 -11.86 -8.35
N ILE A 263 19.76 -10.56 -8.26
CA ILE A 263 18.73 -9.89 -9.06
C ILE A 263 19.28 -8.55 -9.56
N ALA A 264 18.67 -8.00 -10.61
CA ALA A 264 19.20 -6.80 -11.25
C ALA A 264 18.94 -5.53 -10.42
N ALA A 265 17.70 -5.34 -9.98
CA ALA A 265 17.28 -4.13 -9.27
C ALA A 265 15.98 -4.36 -8.48
N ALA A 266 15.68 -3.45 -7.56
CA ALA A 266 14.41 -3.42 -6.86
C ALA A 266 13.82 -2.02 -6.72
N GLY A 267 12.49 -1.92 -6.78
CA GLY A 267 11.71 -0.72 -6.49
C GLY A 267 10.73 -0.97 -5.35
N LEU A 268 10.76 -0.17 -4.29
CA LEU A 268 9.91 -0.33 -3.11
C LEU A 268 9.11 0.96 -2.87
N ASP A 269 7.78 0.89 -2.83
CA ASP A 269 6.96 1.99 -2.29
C ASP A 269 6.72 1.83 -0.78
N VAL A 270 7.09 0.69 -0.21
CA VAL A 270 6.79 0.29 1.16
C VAL A 270 8.02 -0.37 1.81
N THR A 271 8.22 -0.13 3.10
CA THR A 271 9.41 -0.56 3.84
C THR A 271 9.07 -1.02 5.26
N THR A 272 10.05 -1.54 5.98
CA THR A 272 9.94 -1.94 7.38
C THR A 272 11.17 -1.45 8.15
N PRO A 273 11.03 -0.51 9.11
CA PRO A 273 9.82 0.27 9.42
C PRO A 273 9.53 1.35 8.35
N GLU A 274 8.42 2.08 8.51
CA GLU A 274 8.15 3.34 7.80
C GLU A 274 8.10 4.49 8.82
N PRO A 275 8.92 5.55 8.67
CA PRO A 275 9.94 5.74 7.63
C PRO A 275 11.14 4.80 7.80
N LEU A 276 11.76 4.43 6.68
CA LEU A 276 13.04 3.71 6.68
C LEU A 276 14.14 4.66 7.21
N PRO A 277 15.03 4.20 8.13
CA PRO A 277 16.15 5.01 8.59
C PRO A 277 17.03 5.47 7.42
N THR A 278 17.53 6.71 7.47
CA THR A 278 18.32 7.30 6.37
C THR A 278 19.70 6.67 6.22
N ASP A 279 20.20 5.98 7.24
CA ASP A 279 21.42 5.19 7.25
C ASP A 279 21.20 3.71 6.89
N HIS A 280 19.98 3.34 6.49
CA HIS A 280 19.65 1.95 6.16
C HIS A 280 20.45 1.44 4.94
N PRO A 281 21.00 0.21 4.97
CA PRO A 281 21.86 -0.31 3.90
C PRO A 281 21.25 -0.25 2.50
N LEU A 282 19.93 -0.49 2.35
CA LEU A 282 19.25 -0.39 1.05
C LEU A 282 19.39 0.97 0.37
N LEU A 283 19.47 2.07 1.13
CA LEU A 283 19.62 3.43 0.59
C LEU A 283 21.02 3.70 0.03
N THR A 284 21.98 2.82 0.30
CA THR A 284 23.34 2.89 -0.26
C THR A 284 23.43 2.27 -1.67
N LEU A 285 22.39 1.55 -2.11
CA LEU A 285 22.40 0.76 -3.34
C LEU A 285 21.83 1.54 -4.53
N LYS A 286 22.63 1.72 -5.58
CA LYS A 286 22.21 2.42 -6.81
C LYS A 286 21.11 1.70 -7.60
N ASN A 287 21.00 0.39 -7.44
CA ASN A 287 19.98 -0.46 -8.06
C ASN A 287 18.78 -0.72 -7.13
N CYS A 288 18.61 0.08 -6.06
CA CYS A 288 17.42 0.07 -5.21
C CYS A 288 16.74 1.45 -5.26
N VAL A 289 15.47 1.49 -5.64
CA VAL A 289 14.65 2.70 -5.63
C VAL A 289 13.64 2.56 -4.49
N ILE A 290 13.60 3.53 -3.58
CA ILE A 290 12.66 3.53 -2.45
C ILE A 290 11.83 4.81 -2.50
N LEU A 291 10.50 4.66 -2.47
CA LEU A 291 9.52 5.74 -2.40
C LEU A 291 8.82 5.72 -1.03
N PRO A 292 8.35 6.88 -0.53
CA PRO A 292 7.79 6.99 0.81
C PRO A 292 6.28 6.73 0.84
N HIS A 293 5.82 5.55 0.40
CA HIS A 293 4.43 5.11 0.44
C HIS A 293 3.45 6.08 -0.23
N ILE A 294 3.73 6.39 -1.49
CA ILE A 294 2.99 7.37 -2.29
C ILE A 294 1.99 6.73 -3.25
N GLY A 295 1.67 5.44 -3.10
CA GLY A 295 0.76 4.68 -3.99
C GLY A 295 -0.48 5.44 -4.44
N SER A 296 -1.22 6.01 -3.49
CA SER A 296 -2.48 6.72 -3.74
C SER A 296 -2.33 8.25 -3.84
N ALA A 297 -1.11 8.78 -3.97
CA ALA A 297 -0.80 10.20 -3.75
C ALA A 297 -1.11 11.11 -4.95
N THR A 298 -2.38 11.17 -5.35
CA THR A 298 -2.91 12.25 -6.19
C THR A 298 -3.94 13.04 -5.40
N TYR A 299 -4.08 14.34 -5.68
CA TYR A 299 -5.07 15.17 -4.98
C TYR A 299 -6.50 14.62 -5.15
N GLY A 300 -6.86 14.22 -6.37
CA GLY A 300 -8.16 13.64 -6.66
C GLY A 300 -8.41 12.34 -5.87
N THR A 301 -7.46 11.40 -5.90
CA THR A 301 -7.60 10.14 -5.17
C THR A 301 -7.66 10.36 -3.66
N ARG A 302 -6.79 11.21 -3.09
CA ARG A 302 -6.76 11.49 -1.65
C ARG A 302 -8.03 12.19 -1.18
N ASN A 303 -8.59 13.12 -1.96
CA ASN A 303 -9.89 13.73 -1.66
C ASN A 303 -11.01 12.68 -1.65
N THR A 304 -11.12 11.86 -2.70
CA THR A 304 -12.13 10.80 -2.77
C THR A 304 -12.02 9.80 -1.62
N MET A 305 -10.80 9.37 -1.27
CA MET A 305 -10.56 8.51 -0.11
C MET A 305 -10.99 9.17 1.20
N SER A 306 -10.71 10.47 1.35
CA SER A 306 -11.05 11.23 2.56
C SER A 306 -12.56 11.34 2.73
N LEU A 307 -13.29 11.63 1.65
CA LEU A 307 -14.75 11.68 1.65
C LEU A 307 -15.34 10.31 1.96
N LEU A 308 -14.86 9.25 1.30
CA LEU A 308 -15.32 7.88 1.55
C LEU A 308 -15.08 7.45 3.01
N ALA A 309 -13.92 7.79 3.59
CA ALA A 309 -13.65 7.50 5.00
C ALA A 309 -14.61 8.25 5.94
N ALA A 310 -14.93 9.52 5.64
CA ALA A 310 -15.92 10.27 6.40
C ALA A 310 -17.34 9.69 6.26
N ASP A 311 -17.77 9.36 5.05
CA ASP A 311 -19.12 8.82 4.80
C ASP A 311 -19.31 7.44 5.42
N ASN A 312 -18.30 6.57 5.35
CA ASN A 312 -18.28 5.30 6.08
C ASN A 312 -18.43 5.50 7.58
N LEU A 313 -17.71 6.48 8.15
CA LEU A 313 -17.77 6.79 9.57
C LEU A 313 -19.18 7.26 9.97
N LEU A 314 -19.72 8.25 9.26
CA LEU A 314 -21.03 8.83 9.55
C LEU A 314 -22.16 7.80 9.41
N ALA A 315 -22.15 7.00 8.34
CA ALA A 315 -23.12 5.92 8.17
C ALA A 315 -23.01 4.87 9.29
N GLY A 316 -21.78 4.50 9.68
CA GLY A 316 -21.52 3.62 10.82
C GLY A 316 -22.06 4.16 12.14
N LEU A 317 -21.87 5.46 12.39
CA LEU A 317 -22.41 6.12 13.56
C LEU A 317 -23.95 6.11 13.56
N ARG A 318 -24.59 6.28 12.40
CA ARG A 318 -26.06 6.34 12.27
C ARG A 318 -26.72 4.96 12.18
N GLY A 319 -25.95 3.88 12.12
CA GLY A 319 -26.47 2.53 11.94
C GLY A 319 -26.96 2.27 10.50
N GLU A 320 -26.51 3.06 9.55
CA GLU A 320 -26.89 3.01 8.14
C GLU A 320 -25.93 2.10 7.34
N PRO A 321 -26.31 1.65 6.13
CA PRO A 321 -25.38 1.02 5.21
C PRO A 321 -24.20 1.94 4.90
N MET A 322 -22.96 1.46 5.09
CA MET A 322 -21.78 2.22 4.70
C MET A 322 -21.54 2.09 3.19
N PRO A 323 -21.04 3.12 2.51
CA PRO A 323 -20.62 3.02 1.11
C PRO A 323 -19.60 1.92 0.85
N SER A 324 -18.68 1.66 1.79
CA SER A 324 -17.66 0.62 1.70
C SER A 324 -17.33 0.02 3.07
N GLU A 325 -18.14 -0.94 3.49
CA GLU A 325 -17.92 -1.71 4.71
C GLU A 325 -17.03 -2.93 4.48
N LEU A 326 -16.03 -3.12 5.34
CA LEU A 326 -15.31 -4.38 5.45
C LEU A 326 -16.17 -5.38 6.24
N LYS A 327 -16.44 -6.54 5.64
CA LYS A 327 -17.15 -7.63 6.32
C LYS A 327 -16.16 -8.45 7.13
N LEU A 328 -16.36 -8.51 8.45
CA LEU A 328 -15.52 -9.20 9.44
C LEU A 328 -16.00 -10.63 9.70
#